data_AF-A0A929SS54-F1
#
_entry.id   AF-A0A929SS54-F1
#
_cell.length_a   1.000
_cell.length_b   1.000
_cell.length_c   1.000
_cell.angle_alpha   90.00
_cell.angle_beta   90.00
_cell.angle_gamma   90.00
#
_symmetry.space_group_name_H-M   'P 1'
#
loop_
_entity.id
_entity.type
_entity.pdbx_description
1 polymer ?
#
loop_
_entity_poly.entity_id
_entity_poly.type
_entity_poly.pdbx_seq_one_letter_code
_entity_poly.pdbx_strand_id
1 'polypeptide(L)'
;MGEQDKLYKALKEVSVVLDYTDPTLRAKVPKNFIWFMEKFKDETHYFKIDLRKGLKDQNLMYESVVILSIILKSSWCDKKTINNLKKNHKVNEEEFLEDRRQRARQLDRQINGLMVTKKEGFFKRMIKSIKKFFGFNKNRLYIPD
;
A
#
# COMPACT_ATOMS: atom_id res chain seq x y z
N MET A 1 18.51 4.14 -2.78
CA MET A 1 17.40 4.67 -1.96
C MET A 1 17.02 3.64 -0.92
N GLY A 2 17.07 3.97 0.38
CA GLY A 2 16.76 3.02 1.46
C GLY A 2 15.27 2.70 1.58
N GLU A 3 14.89 1.55 2.14
CA GLU A 3 13.48 1.16 2.26
C GLU A 3 12.66 2.10 3.17
N GLN A 4 13.28 2.66 4.20
CA GLN A 4 12.65 3.65 5.08
C GLN A 4 12.33 4.95 4.33
N ASP A 5 13.22 5.39 3.44
CA ASP A 5 13.01 6.56 2.59
C ASP A 5 11.80 6.35 1.67
N LYS A 6 11.67 5.16 1.06
CA LYS A 6 10.50 4.83 0.24
C LYS A 6 9.19 4.86 1.01
N LEU A 7 9.19 4.38 2.26
CA LEU A 7 8.01 4.45 3.12
C LEU A 7 7.61 5.90 3.39
N TYR A 8 8.55 6.77 3.76
CA TYR A 8 8.25 8.15 4.11
C TYR A 8 7.75 8.95 2.91
N LYS A 9 8.34 8.71 1.73
CA LYS A 9 7.84 9.24 0.45
C LYS A 9 6.44 8.73 0.14
N ALA A 10 6.18 7.43 0.33
CA ALA A 10 4.86 6.87 0.12
C ALA A 10 3.81 7.44 1.10
N LEU A 11 4.17 7.68 2.37
CA LEU A 11 3.29 8.34 3.33
C LEU A 11 2.94 9.77 2.89
N LYS A 12 3.89 10.48 2.27
CA LYS A 12 3.62 11.79 1.68
C LYS A 12 2.60 11.70 0.56
N GLU A 13 2.77 10.78 -0.39
CA GLU A 13 1.83 10.61 -1.50
C GLU A 13 0.44 10.20 -1.01
N VAL A 14 0.36 9.26 -0.06
CA VAL A 14 -0.91 8.85 0.58
C VAL A 14 -1.56 10.04 1.29
N SER A 15 -0.80 10.87 2.00
CA SER A 15 -1.36 12.05 2.66
C SER A 15 -2.01 13.01 1.67
N VAL A 16 -1.35 13.23 0.52
CA VAL A 16 -1.88 14.08 -0.54
C VAL A 16 -3.15 13.46 -1.12
N VAL A 17 -3.18 12.15 -1.38
CA VAL A 17 -4.42 11.45 -1.83
C VAL A 17 -5.56 11.61 -0.83
N LEU A 18 -5.27 11.50 0.47
CA LEU A 18 -6.28 11.69 1.51
C LEU A 18 -6.79 13.14 1.62
N ASP A 19 -5.99 14.14 1.21
CA ASP A 19 -6.41 15.54 1.15
C ASP A 19 -7.45 15.82 0.08
N TYR A 20 -7.46 15.04 -1.00
CA TYR A 20 -8.47 15.12 -2.07
C TYR A 20 -9.55 14.03 -1.99
N THR A 21 -9.55 13.24 -0.91
CA THR A 21 -10.56 12.20 -0.69
C THR A 21 -11.79 12.79 0.00
N ASP A 22 -12.97 12.29 -0.35
CA ASP A 22 -14.24 12.66 0.29
C ASP A 22 -14.11 12.66 1.83
N PRO A 23 -14.58 13.73 2.53
CA PRO A 23 -14.42 13.84 3.98
C PRO A 23 -14.98 12.66 4.77
N THR A 24 -16.07 12.04 4.31
CA THR A 24 -16.68 10.89 4.98
C THR A 24 -15.80 9.64 4.86
N LEU A 25 -15.12 9.46 3.73
CA LEU A 25 -14.14 8.39 3.53
C LEU A 25 -12.86 8.68 4.31
N ARG A 26 -12.38 9.93 4.31
CA ARG A 26 -11.22 10.34 5.11
C ARG A 26 -11.45 10.08 6.60
N ALA A 27 -12.63 10.36 7.11
CA ALA A 27 -12.99 10.14 8.52
C ALA A 27 -12.97 8.66 8.95
N LYS A 28 -13.11 7.71 8.01
CA LYS A 28 -13.03 6.26 8.28
C LYS A 28 -11.60 5.74 8.43
N VAL A 29 -10.59 6.55 8.10
CA VAL A 29 -9.18 6.18 8.30
C VAL A 29 -8.82 6.31 9.78
N PRO A 30 -8.18 5.30 10.41
CA PRO A 30 -7.82 5.36 11.83
C PRO A 30 -6.98 6.59 12.16
N LYS A 31 -7.40 7.36 13.17
CA LYS A 31 -6.69 8.58 13.61
C LYS A 31 -5.22 8.33 13.95
N ASN A 32 -4.91 7.19 14.56
CA ASN A 32 -3.54 6.80 14.88
C ASN A 32 -2.67 6.59 13.63
N PHE A 33 -3.27 6.11 12.54
CA PHE A 33 -2.58 5.99 11.26
C PHE A 33 -2.36 7.36 10.61
N ILE A 34 -3.35 8.25 10.66
CA ILE A 34 -3.20 9.64 10.20
C ILE A 34 -2.07 10.32 10.96
N TRP A 35 -2.05 10.22 12.30
CA TRP A 35 -0.98 10.77 13.12
C TRP A 35 0.39 10.20 12.74
N PHE A 36 0.48 8.88 12.55
CA PHE A 36 1.72 8.23 12.11
C PHE A 36 2.19 8.78 10.76
N MET A 37 1.30 8.88 9.78
CA MET A 37 1.61 9.39 8.45
C MET A 37 2.10 10.85 8.52
N GLU A 38 1.39 11.73 9.23
CA GLU A 38 1.79 13.13 9.39
C GLU A 38 3.13 13.28 10.11
N LYS A 39 3.44 12.38 11.04
CA LYS A 39 4.71 12.44 11.80
C LYS A 39 5.93 11.98 11.00
N PHE A 40 5.74 11.05 10.07
CA PHE A 40 6.83 10.33 9.39
C PHE A 40 6.89 10.54 7.88
N LYS A 41 5.94 11.24 7.26
CA LYS A 41 6.00 11.53 5.82
C LYS A 41 7.23 12.36 5.47
N ASP A 42 7.79 12.10 4.30
CA ASP A 42 8.89 12.90 3.76
C ASP A 42 8.34 14.19 3.17
N GLU A 43 8.52 15.31 3.88
CA GLU A 43 8.05 16.62 3.43
C GLU A 43 8.84 17.17 2.23
N THR A 44 10.05 16.65 1.98
CA THR A 44 10.88 17.06 0.84
C THR A 44 10.47 16.37 -0.46
N HIS A 45 9.72 15.27 -0.36
CA HIS A 45 9.19 14.56 -1.52
C HIS A 45 8.02 15.32 -2.14
N TYR A 46 8.21 15.74 -3.39
CA TYR A 46 7.17 16.42 -4.14
C TYR A 46 6.26 15.40 -4.82
N PHE A 47 4.97 15.46 -4.48
CA PHE A 47 3.92 14.73 -5.17
C PHE A 47 2.66 15.60 -5.27
N LYS A 48 2.02 15.58 -6.44
CA LYS A 48 0.80 16.33 -6.72
C LYS A 48 -0.17 15.44 -7.49
N ILE A 49 -1.44 15.50 -7.11
CA ILE A 49 -2.51 14.82 -7.83
C ILE A 49 -2.87 15.62 -9.08
N ASP A 50 -3.01 14.91 -10.19
CA ASP A 50 -3.65 15.42 -11.39
C ASP A 50 -5.14 15.13 -11.34
N LEU A 51 -5.97 16.13 -11.05
CA LEU A 51 -7.43 15.97 -10.92
C LEU A 51 -8.12 15.55 -12.23
N ARG A 52 -7.42 15.59 -13.37
CA ARG A 52 -7.94 15.12 -14.66
C ARG A 52 -7.78 13.61 -14.84
N LYS A 53 -7.05 12.95 -13.95
CA LYS A 53 -6.71 11.52 -14.03
C LYS A 53 -7.36 10.73 -12.89
N GLY A 54 -7.79 9.51 -13.20
CA GLY A 54 -8.19 8.56 -12.17
C GLY A 54 -7.01 8.14 -11.28
N LEU A 55 -7.27 7.63 -10.07
CA LEU A 55 -6.23 7.22 -9.12
C LEU A 55 -5.24 6.20 -9.73
N LYS A 56 -5.72 5.31 -10.59
CA LYS A 56 -4.91 4.29 -11.29
C LYS A 56 -3.92 4.88 -12.30
N ASP A 57 -4.19 6.09 -12.79
CA ASP A 57 -3.39 6.78 -13.82
C ASP A 57 -2.48 7.86 -13.19
N GLN A 58 -2.50 8.00 -11.86
CA GLN A 58 -1.56 8.82 -11.11
C GLN A 58 -0.19 8.14 -11.06
N ASN A 59 0.87 8.94 -11.10
CA ASN A 59 2.24 8.44 -10.97
C ASN A 59 2.61 8.17 -9.50
N LEU A 60 1.87 7.28 -8.84
CA LEU A 60 2.09 6.87 -7.46
C LEU A 60 3.22 5.86 -7.36
N MET A 61 4.02 5.95 -6.30
CA MET A 61 4.93 4.89 -5.92
C MET A 61 4.14 3.62 -5.59
N TYR A 62 4.76 2.47 -5.87
CA TYR A 62 4.18 1.16 -5.57
C TYR A 62 3.80 1.03 -4.08
N GLU A 63 4.67 1.51 -3.19
CA GLU A 63 4.43 1.51 -1.75
C GLU A 63 3.17 2.32 -1.38
N SER A 64 2.94 3.46 -2.03
CA SER A 64 1.74 4.29 -1.84
C SER A 64 0.47 3.54 -2.25
N VAL A 65 0.50 2.87 -3.41
CA VAL A 65 -0.60 2.04 -3.91
C VAL A 65 -0.92 0.91 -2.92
N VAL A 66 0.10 0.29 -2.33
CA VAL A 66 -0.08 -0.77 -1.33
C VAL A 66 -0.75 -0.23 -0.06
N ILE A 67 -0.33 0.93 0.43
CA ILE A 67 -0.94 1.57 1.61
C ILE A 67 -2.40 1.96 1.32
N LEU A 68 -2.68 2.57 0.17
CA LEU A 68 -4.04 2.91 -0.26
C LEU A 68 -4.93 1.67 -0.39
N SER A 69 -4.37 0.56 -0.88
CA SER A 69 -5.10 -0.72 -0.97
C SER A 69 -5.45 -1.28 0.40
N ILE A 70 -4.58 -1.09 1.41
CA ILE A 70 -4.89 -1.43 2.80
C ILE A 70 -6.07 -0.58 3.28
N ILE A 71 -5.99 0.75 3.13
CA ILE A 71 -7.06 1.70 3.53
C ILE A 71 -8.38 1.33 2.87
N LEU A 72 -8.37 1.10 1.55
CA LEU A 72 -9.55 0.71 0.79
C LEU A 72 -10.21 -0.53 1.41
N LYS A 73 -9.42 -1.57 1.65
CA LYS A 73 -9.90 -2.85 2.19
C LYS A 73 -10.37 -2.76 3.65
N SER A 74 -9.72 -1.95 4.48
CA SER A 74 -9.99 -1.93 5.92
C SER A 74 -10.99 -0.87 6.35
N SER A 75 -11.07 0.24 5.64
CA SER A 75 -11.80 1.44 6.06
C SER A 75 -12.89 1.87 5.09
N TRP A 76 -12.69 1.72 3.77
CA TRP A 76 -13.61 2.28 2.77
C TRP A 76 -14.61 1.26 2.23
N CYS A 77 -14.23 -0.01 2.09
CA CYS A 77 -15.14 -1.05 1.61
C CYS A 77 -15.91 -1.72 2.76
N ASP A 78 -17.21 -1.93 2.55
CA ASP A 78 -18.01 -2.82 3.37
C ASP A 78 -17.80 -4.28 2.98
N LYS A 79 -18.28 -5.21 3.83
CA LYS A 79 -18.12 -6.66 3.60
C LYS A 79 -18.69 -7.11 2.27
N LYS A 80 -19.81 -6.51 1.83
CA LYS A 80 -20.47 -6.84 0.57
C LYS A 80 -19.60 -6.45 -0.62
N THR A 81 -19.03 -5.24 -0.63
CA THR A 81 -18.12 -4.78 -1.67
C THR A 81 -16.86 -5.63 -1.73
N ILE A 82 -16.26 -5.96 -0.58
CA ILE A 82 -15.08 -6.84 -0.53
C ILE A 82 -15.40 -8.22 -1.12
N ASN A 83 -16.56 -8.80 -0.79
CA ASN A 83 -16.95 -10.10 -1.32
C ASN A 83 -17.21 -10.05 -2.83
N ASN A 84 -17.79 -8.97 -3.35
CA ASN A 84 -17.97 -8.77 -4.79
C ASN A 84 -16.63 -8.62 -5.51
N LEU A 85 -15.70 -7.83 -4.95
CA LEU A 85 -14.35 -7.68 -5.50
C LEU A 85 -13.62 -9.04 -5.55
N LYS A 86 -13.73 -9.86 -4.49
CA LYS A 86 -13.16 -11.22 -4.47
C LYS A 86 -13.77 -12.15 -5.51
N LYS A 87 -15.07 -12.03 -5.78
CA LYS A 87 -15.77 -12.87 -6.77
C LYS A 87 -15.43 -12.45 -8.21
N ASN A 88 -15.38 -11.15 -8.47
CA ASN A 88 -15.25 -10.59 -9.83
C ASN A 88 -13.79 -10.39 -10.25
N HIS A 89 -12.88 -10.21 -9.28
CA HIS A 89 -11.44 -10.09 -9.51
C HIS A 89 -10.71 -11.23 -8.79
N LYS A 90 -11.15 -12.48 -9.06
CA LYS A 90 -10.35 -13.65 -8.72
C LYS A 90 -9.06 -13.59 -9.51
N VAL A 91 -8.00 -13.09 -8.88
CA VAL A 91 -6.66 -13.30 -9.40
C VAL A 91 -6.31 -14.74 -9.03
N ASN A 92 -5.94 -15.56 -10.02
CA ASN A 92 -5.43 -16.90 -9.74
C ASN A 92 -4.23 -16.74 -8.79
N GLU A 93 -4.22 -17.47 -7.67
CA GLU A 93 -3.17 -17.36 -6.66
C GLU A 93 -1.79 -17.65 -7.26
N GLU A 94 -1.73 -18.60 -8.20
CA GLU A 94 -0.51 -18.89 -8.96
C GLU A 94 -0.10 -17.69 -9.82
N GLU A 95 -1.03 -17.06 -10.54
CA GLU A 95 -0.76 -15.88 -11.37
C GLU A 95 -0.32 -14.67 -10.53
N PHE A 96 -0.93 -14.46 -9.37
CA PHE A 96 -0.52 -13.41 -8.42
C PHE A 96 0.88 -13.67 -7.85
N LEU A 97 1.17 -14.91 -7.46
CA LEU A 97 2.49 -15.31 -6.96
C LEU A 97 3.54 -15.28 -8.06
N GLU A 98 3.18 -15.61 -9.29
CA GLU A 98 4.04 -15.54 -10.46
C GLU A 98 4.34 -14.09 -10.88
N ASP A 99 3.36 -13.18 -10.92
CA ASP A 99 3.60 -11.75 -11.16
C ASP A 99 4.51 -11.17 -10.07
N ARG A 100 4.30 -11.55 -8.81
CA ARG A 100 5.22 -11.19 -7.70
C ARG A 100 6.62 -11.74 -7.91
N ARG A 101 6.77 -13.00 -8.33
CA ARG A 101 8.08 -13.62 -8.64
C ARG A 101 8.72 -13.01 -9.88
N GLN A 102 7.95 -12.63 -10.90
CA GLN A 102 8.45 -12.01 -12.13
C GLN A 102 8.89 -10.58 -11.89
N ARG A 103 8.12 -9.78 -11.15
CA ARG A 103 8.54 -8.43 -10.72
C ARG A 103 9.75 -8.48 -9.80
N ALA A 104 9.83 -9.47 -8.91
CA ALA A 104 11.04 -9.69 -8.10
C ALA A 104 12.25 -10.05 -8.97
N ARG A 105 12.09 -10.95 -9.95
CA ARG A 105 13.14 -11.32 -10.92
C ARG A 105 13.55 -10.20 -11.86
N GLN A 106 12.62 -9.35 -12.30
CA GLN A 106 12.94 -8.13 -13.07
C GLN A 106 13.68 -7.11 -12.22
N LEU A 107 13.30 -6.97 -10.95
CA LEU A 107 14.07 -6.20 -9.97
C LEU A 107 15.49 -6.77 -9.83
N ASP A 108 15.66 -8.09 -9.71
CA ASP A 108 16.96 -8.75 -9.57
C ASP A 108 17.84 -8.58 -10.82
N ARG A 109 17.27 -8.63 -12.03
CA ARG A 109 18.00 -8.34 -13.27
C ARG A 109 18.47 -6.88 -13.35
N GLN A 110 17.70 -5.94 -12.81
CA GLN A 110 18.12 -4.53 -12.69
C GLN A 110 19.14 -4.31 -11.54
N ILE A 111 19.15 -5.18 -10.53
CA ILE A 111 20.07 -5.13 -9.37
C ILE A 111 21.43 -5.79 -9.67
N ASN A 112 21.52 -6.77 -10.58
CA ASN A 112 22.81 -7.39 -10.92
C ASN A 112 23.79 -6.44 -11.63
N GLY A 113 23.41 -5.19 -11.92
CA GLY A 113 24.32 -4.10 -12.27
C GLY A 113 24.83 -3.27 -11.08
N LEU A 114 24.20 -3.33 -9.90
CA LEU A 114 24.52 -2.49 -8.72
C LEU A 114 24.22 -3.24 -7.40
N MET A 115 25.31 -3.62 -6.71
CA MET A 115 25.38 -4.37 -5.45
C MET A 115 24.40 -4.01 -4.31
N VAL A 116 23.79 -5.07 -3.74
CA VAL A 116 23.47 -5.39 -2.32
C VAL A 116 22.44 -4.54 -1.54
N THR A 117 21.31 -5.14 -1.13
CA THR A 117 20.92 -5.38 0.30
C THR A 117 19.45 -5.87 0.48
N LYS A 118 19.27 -6.99 1.21
CA LYS A 118 18.10 -7.44 2.03
C LYS A 118 16.69 -6.87 1.69
N LYS A 119 16.12 -7.22 0.55
CA LYS A 119 14.88 -6.60 0.00
C LYS A 119 13.51 -7.06 0.54
N GLU A 120 13.41 -8.07 1.41
CA GLU A 120 12.09 -8.59 1.85
C GLU A 120 11.69 -8.24 3.29
N GLY A 121 12.66 -7.98 4.17
CA GLY A 121 12.40 -7.97 5.62
C GLY A 121 11.68 -6.71 6.09
N PHE A 122 12.08 -5.54 5.61
CA PHE A 122 11.59 -4.28 6.14
C PHE A 122 10.22 -3.89 5.54
N PHE A 123 9.98 -4.07 4.24
CA PHE A 123 8.63 -3.93 3.66
C PHE A 123 7.58 -4.86 4.31
N LYS A 124 7.93 -6.13 4.60
CA LYS A 124 7.04 -7.05 5.35
C LYS A 124 6.77 -6.54 6.77
N ARG A 125 7.78 -6.02 7.47
CA ARG A 125 7.63 -5.41 8.80
C ARG A 125 6.76 -4.14 8.75
N MET A 126 6.95 -3.32 7.74
CA MET A 126 6.19 -2.09 7.50
C MET A 126 4.71 -2.39 7.25
N ILE A 127 4.37 -3.30 6.32
CA ILE A 127 2.99 -3.74 6.09
C ILE A 127 2.38 -4.27 7.40
N LYS A 128 3.14 -5.05 8.16
CA LYS A 128 2.68 -5.60 9.44
C LYS A 128 2.38 -4.49 10.45
N SER A 129 3.20 -3.46 10.53
CA SER A 129 2.95 -2.29 11.38
C SER A 129 1.73 -1.51 10.91
N ILE A 130 1.58 -1.27 9.61
CA ILE A 130 0.42 -0.55 9.06
C ILE A 130 -0.87 -1.32 9.34
N LYS A 131 -0.86 -2.63 9.11
CA LYS A 131 -1.97 -3.54 9.40
C LYS A 131 -2.43 -3.50 10.87
N LYS A 132 -1.54 -3.22 11.83
CA LYS A 132 -1.92 -3.07 13.25
C LYS A 132 -2.87 -1.89 13.47
N PHE A 133 -2.66 -0.76 12.78
CA PHE A 133 -3.54 0.41 12.92
C PHE A 133 -4.97 0.13 12.47
N PHE A 134 -5.14 -0.81 11.55
CA PHE A 134 -6.44 -1.23 11.02
C PHE A 134 -6.99 -2.48 11.71
N GLY A 135 -6.44 -2.88 12.87
CA GLY A 135 -6.98 -3.97 13.67
C GLY A 135 -6.76 -5.38 13.09
N PHE A 136 -5.87 -5.56 12.12
CA PHE A 136 -5.47 -6.89 11.65
C PHE A 136 -4.55 -7.56 12.69
N ASN A 137 -5.09 -8.00 13.83
CA ASN A 137 -4.35 -8.73 14.87
C ASN A 137 -4.53 -10.25 14.72
N LYS A 138 -3.49 -11.00 15.09
CA LYS A 138 -3.15 -12.40 14.75
C LYS A 138 -4.17 -13.55 15.04
N ASN A 139 -5.42 -13.30 15.42
CA ASN A 139 -6.36 -14.38 15.76
C ASN A 139 -7.42 -14.70 14.68
N ARG A 140 -7.22 -14.27 13.43
CA ARG A 140 -8.07 -14.68 12.29
C ARG A 140 -7.31 -14.84 10.98
N LEU A 141 -6.23 -15.62 10.99
CA LEU A 141 -5.59 -16.03 9.73
C LEU A 141 -5.25 -17.52 9.76
N TYR A 142 -6.33 -18.32 9.69
CA TYR A 142 -6.40 -19.55 8.92
C TYR A 142 -7.69 -19.46 8.11
N ILE A 143 -7.59 -19.45 6.78
CA ILE A 143 -8.70 -19.77 5.87
C ILE A 143 -8.09 -20.53 4.69
N PRO A 144 -7.92 -21.86 4.79
CA PRO A 144 -8.07 -22.73 3.64
C PRO A 144 -9.54 -23.04 3.43
N ASP A 145 -9.84 -23.23 2.15
CA ASP A 145 -11.09 -23.60 1.50
C ASP A 145 -12.39 -23.07 2.13
#